data_AF-A0A959NHV2-F1
#
_entry.id   AF-A0A959NHV2-F1
#
_cell.length_a   1.000
_cell.length_b   1.000
_cell.length_c   1.000
_cell.angle_alpha   90.00
_cell.angle_beta   90.00
_cell.angle_gamma   90.00
#
_symmetry.space_group_name_H-M   'P 1'
#
loop_
_entity.id
_entity.type
_entity.pdbx_description
1 polymer ?
#
loop_
_entity_poly.entity_id
_entity_poly.type
_entity_poly.pdbx_seq_one_letter_code
_entity_poly.pdbx_strand_id
1 'polypeptide(L)'
;MQPQQLVSQIINHYKSSLSETETILVYGEILENWKYPLSIESNALDELEEFELAHQIMKICCLVYGETEFAVSSKSREQNLVKTRQCYCAFAKLYTSLSLKKIGSLLKGDSPRKTKDHSTVINSIKRHNELMSKEKYGDEYYQNKAEMINDKIKKHIQVLQILKQTKTTTK
;
A
#
# COMPACT_ATOMS: atom_id res chain seq x y z
N MET A 1 33.75 10.35 -14.19
CA MET A 1 32.51 9.54 -14.24
C MET A 1 31.40 10.38 -13.66
N GLN A 2 30.26 10.53 -14.34
CA GLN A 2 29.18 11.38 -13.83
C GLN A 2 28.58 10.75 -12.56
N PRO A 3 28.28 11.50 -11.48
CA PRO A 3 27.78 10.95 -10.21
C PRO A 3 26.54 10.06 -10.37
N GLN A 4 25.67 10.42 -11.33
CA GLN A 4 24.48 9.65 -11.69
C GLN A 4 24.79 8.24 -12.23
N GLN A 5 25.92 8.09 -12.92
CA GLN A 5 26.39 6.79 -13.42
C GLN A 5 26.94 5.93 -12.29
N LEU A 6 27.63 6.52 -11.31
CA LEU A 6 28.15 5.82 -10.14
C LEU A 6 27.00 5.30 -9.26
N VAL A 7 25.99 6.14 -9.00
CA VAL A 7 24.79 5.75 -8.24
C VAL A 7 24.03 4.62 -8.96
N SER A 8 23.85 4.72 -10.28
CA SER A 8 23.18 3.67 -11.05
C SER A 8 23.93 2.33 -11.04
N GLN A 9 25.28 2.37 -11.07
CA GLN A 9 26.12 1.17 -10.98
C GLN A 9 26.04 0.54 -9.60
N ILE A 10 26.06 1.35 -8.54
CA ILE A 10 25.93 0.88 -7.14
C ILE A 10 24.54 0.24 -6.92
N ILE A 11 23.47 0.88 -7.40
CA ILE A 11 22.10 0.34 -7.31
C ILE A 11 21.98 -0.99 -8.04
N ASN A 12 22.53 -1.09 -9.25
CA ASN A 12 22.48 -2.32 -10.02
C ASN A 12 23.31 -3.44 -9.40
N HIS A 13 24.42 -3.10 -8.74
CA HIS A 13 25.24 -4.06 -7.99
C HIS A 13 24.45 -4.65 -6.81
N TYR A 14 23.81 -3.80 -6.00
CA TYR A 14 23.08 -4.24 -4.80
C TYR A 14 21.73 -4.93 -5.08
N LYS A 15 21.02 -4.55 -6.16
CA LYS A 15 19.79 -5.24 -6.61
C LYS A 15 20.00 -6.72 -6.96
N SER A 16 21.23 -7.12 -7.26
CA SER A 16 21.58 -8.50 -7.62
C SER A 16 21.96 -9.37 -6.42
N SER A 17 22.17 -8.79 -5.24
CA SER A 17 22.86 -9.45 -4.13
C SER A 17 22.25 -9.21 -2.73
N LEU A 18 21.28 -8.30 -2.59
CA LEU A 18 20.62 -8.00 -1.31
C LEU A 18 19.10 -8.21 -1.35
N SER A 19 18.49 -8.52 -0.21
CA SER A 19 17.05 -8.48 -0.06
C SER A 19 16.50 -7.05 -0.15
N GLU A 20 15.21 -6.90 -0.43
CA GLU A 20 14.55 -5.61 -0.64
C GLU A 20 14.67 -4.71 0.61
N THR A 21 14.63 -5.30 1.80
CA THR A 21 14.86 -4.65 3.11
C THR A 21 16.31 -4.19 3.32
N GLU A 22 17.28 -5.01 2.93
CA GLU A 22 18.71 -4.65 3.05
C GLU A 22 19.07 -3.53 2.05
N THR A 23 18.42 -3.51 0.89
CA THR A 23 18.58 -2.44 -0.10
C THR A 23 18.11 -1.09 0.43
N ILE A 24 17.00 -1.06 1.19
CA ILE A 24 16.46 0.17 1.80
C ILE A 24 17.37 0.70 2.91
N LEU A 25 17.94 -0.19 3.74
CA LEU A 25 18.87 0.20 4.81
C LEU A 25 20.18 0.77 4.26
N VAL A 26 20.77 0.11 3.25
CA VAL A 26 21.96 0.61 2.55
C VAL A 26 21.65 1.96 1.86
N TYR A 27 20.44 2.13 1.33
CA TYR A 27 19.98 3.43 0.83
C TYR A 27 19.97 4.50 1.93
N GLY A 28 19.41 4.19 3.10
CA GLY A 28 19.38 5.11 4.24
C GLY A 28 20.78 5.56 4.67
N GLU A 29 21.72 4.63 4.81
CA GLU A 29 23.09 4.91 5.25
C GLU A 29 23.91 5.70 4.20
N ILE A 30 23.71 5.43 2.91
CA ILE A 30 24.37 6.19 1.83
C ILE A 30 23.82 7.64 1.79
N LEU A 31 22.52 7.82 1.99
CA LEU A 31 21.87 9.13 2.02
C LEU A 31 22.27 9.97 3.25
N GLU A 32 22.48 9.35 4.40
CA GLU A 32 22.94 10.05 5.61
C GLU A 32 24.43 10.44 5.53
N ASN A 33 25.28 9.57 4.96
CA ASN A 33 26.72 9.81 4.92
C ASN A 33 27.18 10.72 3.77
N TRP A 34 26.41 10.81 2.69
CA TRP A 34 26.67 11.77 1.61
C TRP A 34 25.72 12.95 1.79
N LYS A 35 26.23 14.07 2.32
CA LYS A 35 25.58 15.40 2.27
C LYS A 35 25.48 15.90 0.82
N TYR A 36 24.80 15.15 -0.04
CA TYR A 36 24.35 15.61 -1.33
C TYR A 36 22.92 16.10 -1.16
N PRO A 37 22.59 17.31 -1.63
CA PRO A 37 21.20 17.71 -1.76
C PRO A 37 20.64 16.88 -2.92
N LEU A 38 20.20 15.66 -2.61
CA LEU A 38 19.23 15.00 -3.45
C LEU A 38 17.99 15.88 -3.35
N SER A 39 17.77 16.68 -4.38
CA SER A 39 16.42 17.06 -4.77
C SER A 39 15.70 15.75 -5.07
N ILE A 40 15.27 15.04 -4.03
CA ILE A 40 14.18 14.07 -4.13
C ILE A 40 13.05 14.94 -4.66
N GLU A 41 12.81 14.84 -5.97
CA GLU A 41 11.69 15.53 -6.61
C GLU A 41 10.46 15.24 -5.75
N SER A 42 9.71 16.28 -5.32
CA SER A 42 8.65 16.12 -4.31
C SER A 42 7.70 14.96 -4.62
N ASN A 43 7.51 14.70 -5.91
CA ASN A 43 6.78 13.57 -6.47
C ASN A 43 7.17 12.19 -5.92
N ALA A 44 8.46 11.92 -5.65
CA ALA A 44 8.93 10.63 -5.15
C ALA A 44 8.60 10.43 -3.65
N LEU A 45 8.59 11.52 -2.88
CA LEU A 45 8.18 11.48 -1.48
C LEU A 45 6.66 11.28 -1.38
N ASP A 46 5.89 12.01 -2.19
CA ASP A 46 4.43 11.87 -2.25
C ASP A 46 4.02 10.45 -2.64
N GLU A 47 4.71 9.86 -3.64
CA GLU A 47 4.47 8.48 -4.05
C GLU A 47 4.77 7.48 -2.92
N LEU A 48 5.86 7.67 -2.18
CA LEU A 48 6.21 6.81 -1.04
C LEU A 48 5.13 6.87 0.06
N GLU A 49 4.65 8.06 0.39
CA GLU A 49 3.56 8.24 1.37
C GLU A 49 2.27 7.54 0.93
N GLU A 50 1.91 7.59 -0.35
CA GLU A 50 0.75 6.87 -0.88
C GLU A 50 0.92 5.34 -0.80
N PHE A 51 2.12 4.83 -1.07
CA PHE A 51 2.43 3.42 -0.93
C PHE A 51 2.33 2.94 0.52
N GLU A 52 2.88 3.70 1.47
CA GLU A 52 2.77 3.40 2.90
C GLU A 52 1.30 3.40 3.35
N LEU A 53 0.52 4.41 2.93
CA LEU A 53 -0.90 4.46 3.24
C LEU A 53 -1.64 3.24 2.69
N ALA A 54 -1.34 2.82 1.46
CA ALA A 54 -1.92 1.60 0.88
C ALA A 54 -1.55 0.35 1.69
N HIS A 55 -0.31 0.21 2.15
CA HIS A 55 0.08 -0.89 3.04
C HIS A 55 -0.67 -0.86 4.38
N GLN A 56 -0.86 0.32 4.98
CA GLN A 56 -1.62 0.44 6.22
C GLN A 56 -3.10 0.08 6.02
N ILE A 57 -3.70 0.45 4.89
CA ILE A 57 -5.06 0.03 4.53
C ILE A 57 -5.14 -1.50 4.47
N MET A 58 -4.14 -2.19 3.89
CA MET A 58 -4.09 -3.66 3.87
C MET A 58 -4.08 -4.23 5.29
N LYS A 59 -3.21 -3.72 6.15
CA LYS A 59 -3.10 -4.16 7.56
C LYS A 59 -4.40 -3.98 8.32
N ILE A 60 -5.08 -2.84 8.13
CA ILE A 60 -6.38 -2.58 8.76
C ILE A 60 -7.43 -3.57 8.25
N CYS A 61 -7.49 -3.83 6.94
CA CYS A 61 -8.40 -4.83 6.37
C CYS A 61 -8.14 -6.22 6.97
N CYS A 62 -6.87 -6.64 7.01
CA CYS A 62 -6.44 -7.91 7.59
C CYS A 62 -6.86 -8.01 9.07
N LEU A 63 -6.58 -6.99 9.87
CA LEU A 63 -6.95 -6.94 11.29
C LEU A 63 -8.46 -7.08 11.50
N VAL A 64 -9.28 -6.42 10.70
CA VAL A 64 -10.74 -6.44 10.85
C VAL A 64 -11.34 -7.79 10.46
N TYR A 65 -10.77 -8.48 9.49
CA TYR A 65 -11.21 -9.80 9.06
C TYR A 65 -10.51 -10.97 9.78
N GLY A 66 -9.48 -10.70 10.59
CA GLY A 66 -8.71 -11.75 11.27
C GLY A 66 -7.76 -12.51 10.33
N GLU A 67 -7.33 -11.86 9.24
CA GLU A 67 -6.52 -12.45 8.19
C GLU A 67 -5.07 -11.94 8.26
N THR A 68 -4.16 -12.60 7.53
CA THR A 68 -2.78 -12.13 7.35
C THR A 68 -2.59 -11.54 5.95
N GLU A 69 -1.66 -10.59 5.80
CA GLU A 69 -1.32 -10.01 4.49
C GLU A 69 -0.87 -11.09 3.49
N PHE A 70 -0.15 -12.10 4.00
CA PHE A 70 0.24 -13.27 3.25
C PHE A 70 -0.96 -14.06 2.71
N ALA A 71 -1.93 -14.40 3.57
CA ALA A 71 -3.13 -15.14 3.17
C ALA A 71 -4.00 -14.34 2.19
N VAL A 72 -4.15 -13.03 2.41
CA VAL A 72 -4.90 -12.12 1.53
C VAL A 72 -4.27 -12.04 0.14
N SER A 73 -2.94 -12.08 0.06
CA SER A 73 -2.21 -12.05 -1.20
C SER A 73 -2.19 -13.39 -1.96
N SER A 74 -2.64 -14.47 -1.32
CA SER A 74 -2.72 -15.81 -1.91
C SER A 74 -3.73 -15.91 -3.07
N LYS A 75 -3.84 -17.11 -3.67
CA LYS A 75 -4.88 -17.44 -4.65
C LYS A 75 -6.14 -18.02 -4.02
N SER A 76 -6.13 -18.32 -2.71
CA SER A 76 -7.29 -18.87 -2.02
C SER A 76 -8.50 -18.00 -2.30
N ARG A 77 -9.66 -18.62 -2.56
CA ARG A 77 -10.93 -17.93 -2.78
C ARG A 77 -11.87 -18.08 -1.59
N GLU A 78 -11.32 -18.42 -0.43
CA GLU A 78 -12.07 -18.40 0.82
C GLU A 78 -12.78 -17.06 1.00
N GLN A 79 -14.01 -17.12 1.48
CA GLN A 79 -14.93 -15.99 1.44
C GLN A 79 -14.37 -14.77 2.20
N ASN A 80 -13.78 -14.98 3.38
CA ASN A 80 -13.17 -13.89 4.15
C ASN A 80 -12.00 -13.28 3.40
N LEU A 81 -11.04 -14.05 2.89
CA LEU A 81 -9.93 -13.54 2.08
C LEU A 81 -10.40 -12.77 0.83
N VAL A 82 -11.47 -13.23 0.18
CA VAL A 82 -12.07 -12.51 -0.96
C VAL A 82 -12.66 -11.18 -0.50
N LYS A 83 -13.44 -11.16 0.58
CA LYS A 83 -14.02 -9.95 1.17
C LYS A 83 -12.94 -8.95 1.62
N THR A 84 -11.88 -9.44 2.28
CA THR A 84 -10.73 -8.62 2.69
C THR A 84 -10.05 -7.96 1.49
N ARG A 85 -9.80 -8.70 0.40
CA ARG A 85 -9.24 -8.13 -0.83
C ARG A 85 -10.16 -7.10 -1.47
N GLN A 86 -11.48 -7.33 -1.45
CA GLN A 86 -12.46 -6.39 -1.99
C GLN A 86 -12.45 -5.07 -1.22
N CYS A 87 -12.47 -5.13 0.11
CA CYS A 87 -12.32 -3.95 0.96
C CYS A 87 -10.99 -3.25 0.70
N TYR A 88 -9.88 -3.99 0.68
CA TYR A 88 -8.56 -3.41 0.41
C TYR A 88 -8.52 -2.66 -0.93
N CYS A 89 -8.97 -3.29 -2.02
CA CYS A 89 -8.95 -2.67 -3.34
C CYS A 89 -9.80 -1.40 -3.39
N ALA A 90 -11.00 -1.42 -2.79
CA ALA A 90 -11.89 -0.28 -2.74
C ALA A 90 -11.30 0.87 -1.92
N PHE A 91 -10.83 0.59 -0.70
CA PHE A 91 -10.28 1.62 0.17
C PHE A 91 -8.92 2.14 -0.30
N ALA A 92 -8.05 1.29 -0.84
CA ALA A 92 -6.81 1.75 -1.45
C ALA A 92 -7.10 2.71 -2.62
N LYS A 93 -8.11 2.41 -3.44
CA LYS A 93 -8.50 3.32 -4.53
C LYS A 93 -9.18 4.61 -4.04
N LEU A 94 -9.91 4.54 -2.92
CA LEU A 94 -10.61 5.68 -2.33
C LEU A 94 -9.65 6.67 -1.64
N TYR A 95 -8.62 6.16 -0.96
CA TYR A 95 -7.75 6.96 -0.10
C TYR A 95 -6.37 7.25 -0.70
N THR A 96 -6.04 6.71 -1.88
CA THR A 96 -4.77 6.96 -2.57
C THR A 96 -4.99 7.27 -4.04
N SER A 97 -4.04 8.00 -4.64
CA SER A 97 -4.01 8.27 -6.08
C SER A 97 -3.37 7.14 -6.88
N LEU A 98 -2.99 6.03 -6.23
CA LEU A 98 -2.39 4.89 -6.89
C LEU A 98 -3.24 4.37 -8.05
N SER A 99 -2.54 3.95 -9.10
CA SER A 99 -3.17 3.29 -10.24
C SER A 99 -3.65 1.89 -9.86
N LEU A 100 -4.66 1.39 -10.57
CA LEU A 100 -5.18 0.02 -10.36
C LEU A 100 -4.08 -1.04 -10.53
N LYS A 101 -3.10 -0.77 -11.40
CA LYS A 101 -1.92 -1.63 -11.58
C LYS A 101 -1.04 -1.63 -10.33
N LYS A 102 -0.78 -0.46 -9.72
CA LYS A 102 0.00 -0.36 -8.47
C LYS A 102 -0.72 -1.06 -7.32
N ILE A 103 -2.02 -0.83 -7.15
CA ILE A 103 -2.85 -1.53 -6.15
C ILE A 103 -2.78 -3.05 -6.34
N GLY A 104 -2.94 -3.54 -7.57
CA GLY A 104 -2.84 -4.98 -7.88
C GLY A 104 -1.44 -5.56 -7.64
N SER A 105 -0.40 -4.72 -7.76
CA SER A 105 0.99 -5.10 -7.47
C SER A 105 1.31 -5.17 -5.97
N LEU A 106 0.51 -4.54 -5.12
CA LEU A 106 0.60 -4.66 -3.66
C LEU A 106 -0.06 -5.95 -3.15
N LEU A 107 -0.89 -6.59 -3.97
CA LEU A 107 -1.43 -7.94 -3.74
C LEU A 107 -0.50 -9.04 -4.29
N LYS A 108 0.81 -8.80 -4.30
CA LYS A 108 1.81 -9.85 -4.58
C LYS A 108 2.00 -10.65 -3.30
N GLY A 109 1.60 -11.92 -3.31
CA GLY A 109 2.03 -12.86 -2.27
C GLY A 109 3.50 -13.23 -2.48
N ASP A 110 3.94 -14.35 -1.92
CA ASP A 110 5.31 -14.89 -2.01
C ASP A 110 5.83 -15.21 -3.41
N SER A 111 5.04 -14.95 -4.46
CA SER A 111 5.43 -15.19 -5.84
C SER A 111 5.89 -13.89 -6.50
N PRO A 112 7.21 -13.65 -6.67
CA PRO A 112 7.74 -12.44 -7.31
C PRO A 112 7.26 -12.24 -8.76
N ARG A 113 6.69 -13.28 -9.37
CA ARG A 113 6.15 -13.26 -10.74
C ARG A 113 4.63 -13.08 -10.85
N LYS A 114 3.89 -12.90 -9.75
CA LYS A 114 2.42 -12.98 -9.81
C LYS A 114 1.70 -11.89 -9.02
N THR A 115 1.45 -10.78 -9.71
CA THR A 115 0.54 -9.70 -9.29
C THR A 115 -0.92 -10.09 -9.53
N LYS A 116 -1.85 -9.43 -8.83
CA LYS A 116 -3.24 -9.40 -9.30
C LYS A 116 -3.33 -8.39 -10.44
N ASP A 117 -3.95 -8.79 -11.53
CA ASP A 117 -4.18 -7.89 -12.65
C ASP A 117 -5.10 -6.74 -12.25
N HIS A 118 -4.92 -5.59 -12.89
CA HIS A 118 -5.78 -4.42 -12.70
C HIS A 118 -7.28 -4.74 -12.89
N SER A 119 -7.62 -5.69 -13.76
CA SER A 119 -8.99 -6.21 -13.93
C SER A 119 -9.54 -6.89 -12.68
N THR A 120 -8.69 -7.59 -11.92
CA THR A 120 -9.07 -8.18 -10.63
C THR A 120 -9.35 -7.09 -9.60
N VAL A 121 -8.59 -5.99 -9.62
CA VAL A 121 -8.84 -4.82 -8.76
C VAL A 121 -10.18 -4.17 -9.14
N ILE A 122 -10.44 -3.95 -10.43
CA ILE A 122 -11.73 -3.41 -10.91
C ILE A 122 -12.91 -4.26 -10.44
N ASN A 123 -12.84 -5.57 -10.64
CA ASN A 123 -13.90 -6.49 -10.22
C ASN A 123 -14.09 -6.48 -8.70
N SER A 124 -13.01 -6.34 -7.94
CA SER A 124 -13.05 -6.26 -6.49
C SER A 124 -13.74 -4.98 -6.00
N ILE A 125 -13.45 -3.83 -6.62
CA ILE A 125 -14.10 -2.55 -6.34
C ILE A 125 -15.59 -2.60 -6.71
N LYS A 126 -15.92 -3.11 -7.90
CA LYS A 126 -17.31 -3.27 -8.32
C LYS A 126 -18.08 -4.12 -7.33
N ARG A 127 -17.50 -5.26 -6.92
CA ARG A 127 -18.14 -6.16 -5.96
C ARG A 127 -18.29 -5.55 -4.57
N HIS A 128 -17.31 -4.77 -4.12
CA HIS A 128 -17.44 -3.98 -2.89
C HIS A 128 -18.66 -3.06 -2.96
N ASN A 129 -18.79 -2.26 -4.03
CA ASN A 129 -19.90 -1.33 -4.20
C ASN A 129 -21.26 -2.04 -4.24
N GLU A 130 -21.35 -3.19 -4.92
CA GLU A 130 -22.56 -4.02 -4.93
C GLU A 130 -22.94 -4.51 -3.52
N LEU A 131 -21.97 -4.96 -2.71
CA LEU A 131 -22.19 -5.44 -1.34
C LEU A 131 -22.55 -4.29 -0.37
N MET A 132 -22.04 -3.08 -0.63
CA MET A 132 -22.41 -1.88 0.12
C MET A 132 -23.81 -1.37 -0.24
N SER A 133 -24.36 -1.74 -1.40
CA SER A 133 -25.72 -1.36 -1.80
C SER A 133 -26.77 -2.18 -1.04
N LYS A 134 -27.67 -1.48 -0.31
CA LYS A 134 -28.71 -2.11 0.55
C LYS A 134 -29.86 -2.76 -0.22
N GLU A 135 -30.02 -2.45 -1.51
CA GLU A 135 -31.26 -2.76 -2.25
C GLU A 135 -31.32 -4.15 -2.89
N LYS A 136 -30.19 -4.87 -3.04
CA LYS A 136 -30.19 -6.12 -3.83
C LYS A 136 -29.31 -7.26 -3.30
N TYR A 137 -28.21 -6.95 -2.59
CA TYR A 137 -27.22 -7.95 -2.15
C TYR A 137 -26.54 -7.58 -0.82
N GLY A 138 -27.21 -6.78 0.02
CA GLY A 138 -26.62 -6.29 1.28
C GLY A 138 -26.18 -7.45 2.17
N ASP A 139 -24.87 -7.56 2.39
CA ASP A 139 -24.27 -8.47 3.36
C ASP A 139 -23.95 -7.62 4.60
N GLU A 140 -24.85 -7.65 5.59
CA GLU A 140 -24.75 -6.81 6.79
C GLU A 140 -23.42 -7.02 7.51
N TYR A 141 -22.93 -8.26 7.56
CA TYR A 141 -21.60 -8.56 8.10
C TYR A 141 -20.50 -7.85 7.31
N TYR A 142 -20.54 -7.91 5.98
CA TYR A 142 -19.58 -7.19 5.13
C TYR A 142 -19.65 -5.67 5.32
N GLN A 143 -20.86 -5.11 5.40
CA GLN A 143 -21.08 -3.67 5.58
C GLN A 143 -20.51 -3.19 6.92
N ASN A 144 -20.84 -3.87 8.01
CA ASN A 144 -20.31 -3.56 9.34
C ASN A 144 -18.77 -3.61 9.35
N LYS A 145 -18.17 -4.63 8.72
CA LYS A 145 -16.71 -4.74 8.60
C LYS A 145 -16.12 -3.61 7.75
N ALA A 146 -16.76 -3.24 6.64
CA ALA A 146 -16.31 -2.15 5.79
C ALA A 146 -16.37 -0.79 6.49
N GLU A 147 -17.43 -0.52 7.27
CA GLU A 147 -17.55 0.67 8.10
C GLU A 147 -16.44 0.73 9.16
N MET A 148 -16.20 -0.37 9.88
CA MET A 148 -15.11 -0.47 10.85
C MET A 148 -13.73 -0.20 10.22
N ILE A 149 -13.48 -0.70 9.01
CA ILE A 149 -12.25 -0.45 8.26
C ILE A 149 -12.13 1.03 7.92
N ASN A 150 -13.20 1.62 7.39
CA ASN A 150 -13.24 3.02 6.99
C ASN A 150 -12.92 3.96 8.15
N ASP A 151 -13.52 3.71 9.31
CA ASP A 151 -13.30 4.51 10.53
C ASP A 151 -11.85 4.41 11.02
N LYS A 152 -11.25 3.20 10.97
CA LYS A 152 -9.85 3.00 11.33
C LYS A 152 -8.90 3.73 10.37
N ILE A 153 -9.19 3.72 9.07
CA ILE A 153 -8.37 4.42 8.07
C ILE A 153 -8.45 5.94 8.29
N LYS A 154 -9.65 6.49 8.48
CA LYS A 154 -9.84 7.93 8.74
C LYS A 154 -9.08 8.39 9.99
N LYS A 155 -9.15 7.61 11.08
CA LYS A 155 -8.38 7.89 12.31
C LYS A 155 -6.87 7.87 12.04
N HIS A 156 -6.38 6.91 11.26
CA HIS A 156 -4.97 6.84 10.90
C HIS A 156 -4.52 8.07 10.10
N ILE A 157 -5.28 8.46 9.08
CA ILE A 157 -5.00 9.66 8.26
C ILE A 157 -5.01 10.92 9.13
N GLN A 158 -5.98 11.05 10.04
CA GLN A 158 -6.05 12.20 10.96
C GLN A 158 -4.81 12.29 11.85
N VAL A 159 -4.33 11.17 12.39
CA VAL A 159 -3.09 11.13 13.18
C VAL A 159 -1.89 11.58 12.34
N LEU A 160 -1.76 11.09 11.10
CA LEU A 160 -0.68 11.51 10.19
C LEU A 160 -0.72 13.02 9.92
N GLN A 161 -1.90 13.61 9.73
CA GLN A 161 -2.06 15.05 9.52
C GLN A 161 -1.60 15.86 10.74
N ILE A 162 -1.97 15.42 11.96
CA ILE A 162 -1.54 16.08 13.22
C ILE A 162 -0.01 15.99 13.37
N LEU A 163 0.59 14.85 13.08
CA LEU A 163 2.04 14.67 13.15
C LEU A 163 2.80 15.55 12.13
N LYS A 164 2.21 15.81 10.96
CA LYS A 164 2.78 16.73 9.97
C LYS A 164 2.72 18.18 10.46
N GLN A 165 1.59 18.61 11.01
CA GLN A 165 1.40 19.98 11.54
C GLN A 165 2.31 20.27 12.75
N THR A 166 2.50 19.31 13.65
CA THR A 166 3.38 19.48 14.81
C THR A 166 4.84 19.62 14.40
N LYS A 167 5.31 18.88 13.39
CA LYS A 167 6.69 19.02 12.86
C LYS A 167 6.98 20.37 12.19
N THR A 168 5.97 21.03 11.60
CA THR A 168 6.14 22.35 10.97
C THR A 168 6.15 23.51 11.96
N THR A 169 5.67 23.31 13.19
CA THR A 169 5.53 24.38 14.20
C THR A 169 6.76 24.49 15.11
N THR A 170 7.67 23.51 15.06
CA THR A 170 8.88 23.46 15.90
C THR A 170 10.16 23.93 15.17
N LYS A 171 10.02 24.73 14.10
CA LYS A 171 11.12 25.43 13.43
C LYS A 171 10.94 26.94 13.60
#